data_AF-A0A9P0KDT8-F1
#
_entry.id   AF-A0A9P0KDT8-F1
#
_cell.length_a   1.000
_cell.length_b   1.000
_cell.length_c   1.000
_cell.angle_alpha   90.00
_cell.angle_beta   90.00
_cell.angle_gamma   90.00
#
_symmetry.space_group_name_H-M   'P 1'
#
loop_
_entity.id
_entity.type
_entity.pdbx_description
1 polymer ?
#
loop_
_entity_poly.entity_id
_entity_poly.type
_entity_poly.pdbx_seq_one_letter_code
_entity_poly.pdbx_strand_id
1 'polypeptide(L)'
;MPTTYKRKNEETAKWSAGSLRNAIECVQNRTMGVNEAARQFGIPKTTLKDRIKKGDAIKQHRLGLSSALGEDAELKLVRHIKNCKHLDLHQIGSPSEYGLFNL
;
A
#
# COMPACT_ATOMS: atom_id res chain seq x y z
N MET A 1 13.92 -25.24 6.33
CA MET A 1 14.01 -24.96 4.88
C MET A 1 13.61 -23.51 4.63
N PRO A 2 14.38 -22.69 3.90
CA PRO A 2 13.96 -21.33 3.58
C PRO A 2 12.77 -21.34 2.60
N THR A 3 11.65 -20.74 2.98
CA THR A 3 10.39 -20.62 2.21
C THR A 3 10.27 -19.31 1.45
N THR A 4 11.39 -18.65 1.14
CA THR A 4 11.37 -17.30 0.57
C THR A 4 10.88 -17.33 -0.88
N TYR A 5 9.60 -17.04 -1.07
CA TYR A 5 8.98 -16.88 -2.38
C TYR A 5 9.53 -15.65 -3.09
N LYS A 6 10.25 -15.85 -4.21
CA LYS A 6 10.57 -14.78 -5.17
C LYS A 6 9.61 -14.86 -6.34
N ARG A 7 8.90 -13.76 -6.60
CA ARG A 7 7.96 -13.71 -7.72
C ARG A 7 8.72 -13.54 -9.04
N LYS A 8 8.19 -14.14 -10.11
CA LYS A 8 8.84 -14.15 -11.43
C LYS A 8 9.03 -12.76 -12.06
N ASN A 9 8.16 -11.80 -11.74
CA ASN A 9 8.17 -10.47 -12.35
C ASN A 9 8.26 -9.38 -11.28
N GLU A 10 9.41 -9.12 -10.64
CA GLU A 10 9.52 -8.14 -9.54
C GLU A 10 9.12 -6.70 -9.92
N GLU A 11 9.22 -6.32 -11.20
CA GLU A 11 8.78 -5.01 -11.70
C GLU A 11 7.25 -4.93 -11.78
N THR A 12 6.63 -4.52 -10.68
CA THR A 12 5.18 -4.24 -10.65
C THR A 12 4.91 -3.04 -11.54
N ALA A 13 4.39 -3.24 -12.75
CA ALA A 13 3.79 -2.22 -13.62
C ALA A 13 4.43 -0.80 -13.51
N LYS A 14 5.37 -0.47 -14.41
CA LYS A 14 6.19 0.76 -14.39
C LYS A 14 5.40 2.08 -14.36
N TRP A 15 4.12 2.06 -14.68
CA TRP A 15 3.26 3.25 -14.67
C TRP A 15 2.83 3.65 -13.24
N SER A 16 2.76 4.97 -13.03
CA SER A 16 2.35 5.57 -11.75
C SER A 16 0.82 5.61 -11.60
N ALA A 17 0.34 5.77 -10.36
CA ALA A 17 -1.09 5.98 -10.12
C ALA A 17 -1.59 7.30 -10.72
N GLY A 18 -0.75 8.36 -10.72
CA GLY A 18 -1.09 9.63 -11.34
C GLY A 18 -1.25 9.52 -12.86
N SER A 19 -0.34 8.81 -13.53
CA SER A 19 -0.42 8.53 -14.97
C SER A 19 -1.73 7.82 -15.33
N LEU A 20 -2.18 6.88 -14.49
CA LEU A 20 -3.45 6.18 -14.70
C LEU A 20 -4.66 7.12 -14.57
N ARG A 21 -4.69 7.99 -13.55
CA ARG A 21 -5.78 8.97 -13.39
C ARG A 21 -5.87 9.91 -14.58
N ASN A 22 -4.76 10.51 -14.97
CA ASN A 22 -4.70 11.44 -16.10
C ASN A 22 -5.15 10.75 -17.40
N ALA A 23 -4.70 9.51 -17.64
CA ALA A 23 -5.14 8.74 -18.81
C ALA A 23 -6.66 8.50 -18.82
N ILE A 24 -7.25 8.19 -17.68
CA ILE A 24 -8.70 7.97 -17.56
C ILE A 24 -9.46 9.28 -17.80
N GLU A 25 -9.04 10.38 -17.19
CA GLU A 25 -9.65 11.70 -17.37
C GLU A 25 -9.62 12.15 -18.83
N CYS A 26 -8.48 12.02 -19.50
CA CYS A 26 -8.35 12.40 -20.90
C CYS A 26 -9.30 11.60 -21.82
N VAL A 27 -9.49 10.31 -21.54
CA VAL A 27 -10.44 9.45 -22.27
C VAL A 27 -11.89 9.81 -21.95
N GLN A 28 -12.22 10.08 -20.68
CA GLN A 28 -13.57 10.50 -20.26
C GLN A 28 -13.98 11.83 -20.88
N ASN A 29 -13.06 12.80 -20.91
CA ASN A 29 -13.24 14.10 -21.54
C ASN A 29 -13.22 14.05 -23.08
N ARG A 30 -13.08 12.86 -23.68
CA ARG A 30 -12.95 12.62 -25.13
C ARG A 30 -11.82 13.41 -25.80
N THR A 31 -10.82 13.83 -25.04
CA THR A 31 -9.65 14.55 -25.56
C THR A 31 -8.72 13.65 -26.37
N MET A 32 -8.62 12.37 -26.00
CA MET A 32 -7.79 11.37 -26.67
C MET A 32 -8.45 10.00 -26.66
N GLY A 33 -8.10 9.16 -27.63
CA GLY A 33 -8.57 7.77 -27.68
C GLY A 33 -7.84 6.87 -26.68
N VAL A 34 -8.44 5.72 -26.34
CA VAL A 34 -7.84 4.74 -25.40
C VAL A 34 -6.44 4.28 -25.84
N ASN A 35 -6.23 4.06 -27.14
CA ASN A 35 -4.93 3.66 -27.68
C ASN A 35 -3.87 4.75 -27.52
N GLU A 36 -4.27 6.00 -27.74
CA GLU A 36 -3.38 7.16 -27.68
C GLU A 36 -2.99 7.45 -26.23
N ALA A 37 -3.97 7.48 -25.33
CA ALA A 37 -3.74 7.62 -23.89
C ALA A 37 -2.80 6.53 -23.36
N ALA A 38 -3.04 5.26 -23.73
CA ALA A 38 -2.19 4.14 -23.32
C ALA A 38 -0.72 4.36 -23.72
N ARG A 39 -0.49 4.85 -24.94
CA ARG A 39 0.86 5.10 -25.46
C ARG A 39 1.53 6.30 -24.79
N GLN A 40 0.78 7.37 -24.57
CA GLN A 40 1.28 8.61 -23.97
C GLN A 40 1.61 8.47 -22.49
N PHE A 41 0.79 7.73 -21.74
CA PHE A 41 0.99 7.52 -20.30
C PHE A 41 1.78 6.25 -19.96
N GLY A 42 2.21 5.46 -20.96
CA GLY A 42 3.00 4.25 -20.78
C GLY A 42 2.23 3.12 -20.07
N ILE A 43 0.91 3.05 -20.26
CA ILE A 43 0.02 2.10 -19.61
C ILE A 43 -0.39 1.05 -20.66
N PRO A 44 -0.30 -0.26 -20.36
CA PRO A 44 -0.81 -1.27 -21.27
C PRO A 44 -2.28 -1.02 -21.61
N LYS A 45 -2.62 -1.07 -22.91
CA LYS A 45 -3.97 -0.80 -23.42
C LYS A 45 -5.05 -1.62 -22.70
N THR A 46 -4.79 -2.90 -22.48
CA THR A 46 -5.71 -3.82 -21.80
C THR A 46 -5.95 -3.35 -20.36
N THR A 47 -4.89 -3.01 -19.64
CA THR A 47 -4.98 -2.45 -18.29
C THR A 47 -5.79 -1.16 -18.26
N LEU A 48 -5.53 -0.22 -19.17
CA LEU A 48 -6.28 1.04 -19.22
C LEU A 48 -7.77 0.80 -19.49
N LYS A 49 -8.09 -0.07 -20.45
CA LYS A 49 -9.48 -0.45 -20.78
C LYS A 49 -10.20 -1.09 -19.61
N ASP A 50 -9.55 -2.01 -18.90
CA ASP A 50 -10.14 -2.68 -17.74
C ASP A 50 -10.42 -1.70 -16.59
N ARG A 51 -9.52 -0.74 -16.37
CA ARG A 51 -9.67 0.29 -15.34
C ARG A 51 -10.82 1.24 -15.64
N ILE A 52 -10.95 1.66 -16.90
CA ILE A 52 -12.09 2.48 -17.36
C ILE A 52 -13.40 1.72 -17.14
N LYS A 53 -13.46 0.41 -17.47
CA LYS A 53 -14.66 -0.41 -17.27
C LYS A 53 -15.03 -0.56 -15.80
N LYS A 54 -14.04 -0.72 -14.91
CA LYS A 54 -14.25 -0.88 -13.46
C LYS A 54 -14.54 0.44 -12.75
N GLY A 55 -14.19 1.59 -13.34
CA GLY A 55 -14.27 2.89 -12.68
C GLY A 55 -13.15 3.14 -11.66
N ASP A 56 -12.12 2.29 -11.65
CA ASP A 56 -11.04 2.35 -10.67
C ASP A 56 -9.88 3.20 -11.17
N ALA A 57 -9.80 4.43 -10.70
CA ALA A 57 -8.69 5.34 -10.99
C ALA A 57 -7.46 5.12 -10.06
N ILE A 58 -7.52 4.11 -9.19
CA ILE A 58 -6.48 3.84 -8.20
C ILE A 58 -5.70 2.57 -8.60
N LYS A 59 -4.37 2.67 -8.59
CA LYS A 59 -3.48 1.51 -8.67
C LYS A 59 -3.58 0.72 -7.36
N GLN A 60 -4.57 -0.18 -7.28
CA GLN A 60 -4.72 -1.08 -6.14
C GLN A 60 -3.49 -2.00 -6.06
N HIS A 61 -2.75 -1.91 -4.95
CA HIS A 61 -1.65 -2.84 -4.64
C HIS A 61 -2.16 -4.12 -3.94
N ARG A 62 -3.47 -4.22 -3.68
CA ARG A 62 -4.05 -5.39 -3.03
C ARG A 62 -4.11 -6.55 -4.03
N LEU A 63 -3.07 -7.37 -4.02
CA LEU A 63 -3.02 -8.68 -4.70
C LEU A 63 -3.79 -9.76 -3.93
N GLY A 64 -4.13 -9.48 -2.66
CA GLY A 64 -4.85 -10.37 -1.76
C GLY A 64 -6.32 -10.03 -1.59
N LEU A 65 -7.02 -10.91 -0.88
CA LEU A 65 -8.43 -10.76 -0.53
C LEU A 65 -8.65 -9.47 0.26
N SER A 66 -9.85 -8.89 0.14
CA SER A 66 -10.24 -7.77 0.98
C SER A 66 -10.22 -8.16 2.46
N SER A 67 -10.07 -7.16 3.34
CA SER A 67 -10.16 -7.39 4.78
C SER A 67 -11.47 -8.09 5.15
N ALA A 68 -11.39 -9.09 6.04
CA ALA A 68 -12.56 -9.77 6.58
C ALA A 68 -13.29 -8.95 7.66
N LEU A 69 -12.58 -8.06 8.37
CA LEU A 69 -13.11 -7.30 9.50
C LEU A 69 -13.54 -5.87 9.12
N GLY A 70 -13.16 -5.40 7.93
CA GLY A 70 -13.41 -4.03 7.48
C GLY A 70 -12.39 -3.03 8.03
N GLU A 71 -12.34 -1.85 7.41
CA GLU A 71 -11.30 -0.84 7.67
C GLU A 71 -11.37 -0.26 9.10
N ASP A 72 -12.57 0.05 9.59
CA ASP A 72 -12.76 0.64 10.92
C ASP A 72 -12.33 -0.28 12.06
N ALA A 73 -12.62 -1.58 11.95
CA ALA A 73 -12.24 -2.57 12.94
C ALA A 73 -10.72 -2.77 12.96
N GLU A 74 -10.09 -2.85 11.78
CA GLU A 74 -8.63 -2.92 11.66
C GLU A 74 -7.95 -1.68 12.26
N LEU A 75 -8.47 -0.48 12.02
CA LEU A 75 -7.94 0.76 12.59
C LEU A 75 -7.99 0.77 14.13
N LYS A 76 -9.09 0.27 14.72
CA LYS A 76 -9.22 0.12 16.17
C LYS A 76 -8.17 -0.83 16.72
N LEU A 77 -7.98 -1.99 16.08
CA LEU A 77 -6.97 -2.98 16.47
C LEU A 77 -5.54 -2.42 16.34
N VAL A 78 -5.23 -1.76 15.23
CA VAL A 78 -3.91 -1.14 15.01
C VAL A 78 -3.61 -0.09 16.07
N ARG A 79 -4.58 0.78 16.38
CA ARG A 79 -4.44 1.78 17.45
C ARG A 79 -4.18 1.10 18.79
N HIS A 80 -4.95 0.08 19.12
CA HIS A 80 -4.81 -0.65 20.38
C HIS A 80 -3.43 -1.30 20.49
N ILE A 81 -2.97 -2.03 19.47
CA ILE A 81 -1.65 -2.68 19.45
C ILE A 81 -0.52 -1.65 19.59
N LYS A 82 -0.62 -0.50 18.91
CA LYS A 82 0.38 0.58 19.04
C LYS A 82 0.44 1.12 20.47
N ASN A 83 -0.72 1.31 21.10
CA ASN A 83 -0.80 1.77 22.49
C ASN A 83 -0.26 0.72 23.48
N CYS A 84 -0.50 -0.56 23.23
CA CYS A 84 0.06 -1.65 24.04
C CYS A 84 1.59 -1.69 23.99
N LYS A 85 2.21 -1.48 22.81
CA LYS A 85 3.67 -1.50 22.67
C LYS A 85 4.42 -0.37 23.41
N HIS A 86 3.74 0.75 23.68
CA HIS A 86 4.33 1.83 24.48
C HIS A 86 4.38 1.47 25.97
N LEU A 87 3.48 0.58 26.44
CA LEU A 87 3.43 0.13 27.83
C LEU A 87 4.54 -0.88 28.16
N ASP A 88 5.11 -1.56 27.16
CA ASP A 88 6.16 -2.57 27.34
C ASP A 88 7.60 -1.99 27.40
N LEU A 89 7.80 -0.68 27.16
CA LEU A 89 9.14 -0.06 27.19
C LEU A 89 9.47 0.70 28.48
N HIS A 90 8.57 0.74 29.47
CA HIS A 90 8.81 1.40 30.76
C HIS A 90 9.21 0.46 31.91
N GLN A 91 9.56 -0.80 31.62
CA GLN A 91 10.04 -1.77 32.62
C GLN A 91 11.41 -2.40 32.28
N ILE A 92 12.34 -1.63 31.72
CA ILE A 92 13.77 -1.99 31.76
C ILE A 92 14.56 -0.81 32.35
N GLY A 93 14.76 -0.90 33.67
CA GLY A 93 15.70 -0.21 34.57
C GLY A 93 16.27 1.16 34.18
N SER A 94 16.00 2.17 35.03
CA SER A 94 16.91 3.30 35.20
C SER A 94 18.30 2.81 35.62
N PRO A 95 19.39 3.18 34.94
CA PRO A 95 20.76 2.83 35.35
C PRO A 95 21.32 3.59 36.57
N SER A 96 20.51 4.32 37.35
CA SER A 96 21.02 5.21 38.42
C SER A 96 21.02 4.65 39.85
N GLU A 97 20.71 3.37 40.08
CA GLU A 97 20.67 2.79 41.44
C GLU A 97 21.83 1.83 41.79
N TYR A 98 22.91 1.83 41.02
CA TYR A 98 24.17 1.23 41.49
C TYR A 98 24.97 2.26 42.28
N GLY A 99 24.64 2.42 43.56
CA GLY A 99 25.44 3.29 44.39
C GLY A 99 25.01 3.43 45.84
N LEU A 100 24.62 2.35 46.52
CA LEU A 100 24.61 2.31 48.00
C LEU A 100 24.70 0.86 48.52
N PHE A 101 25.88 0.26 48.41
CA PHE A 101 26.33 -0.78 49.35
C PHE A 101 27.82 -0.55 49.60
N ASN A 102 28.08 0.36 50.54
CA ASN A 102 29.38 0.49 51.18
C ASN A 102 29.12 0.81 52.65
N LEU A 103 28.98 -0.24 53.45
CA LEU A 103 29.25 -0.31 54.89
C LEU A 103 29.70 -1.73 55.21
#